data_AF-A0A127ETZ6-F1
#
_entry.id   AF-A0A127ETZ6-F1
#
_cell.length_a   1.000
_cell.length_b   1.000
_cell.length_c   1.000
_cell.angle_alpha   90.00
_cell.angle_beta   90.00
_cell.angle_gamma   90.00
#
_symmetry.space_group_name_H-M   'P 1'
#
loop_
_entity.id
_entity.type
_entity.pdbx_description
1 polymer ?
#
loop_
_entity_poly.entity_id
_entity_poly.type
_entity_poly.pdbx_seq_one_letter_code
_entity_poly.pdbx_strand_id
1 'polypeptide(L)'
;MINNTVRRLINLTGFDISRSDYGKPRWSGIAEDYYPIQVRSRWGHGRSPHKPIENLLASELTSFSSLLCDFLKYEDRFAEVSYEQTAPTLPYWNNRWYSSLDGAALMYFVLSREPKIYLEVGSGHSTKYVKAAISAASLPTRMISIDPHPRLEIDELCDEVVRSPLEDVELSVFDRAEAGDIVFFDGSHRVFTNSDTTAFFLDVLPRLKEGVLVHFHDIFWPDDYLPEWDGRLYSEQYLLGALLLGGSSRYRVVLPNYFVSKNAETAPIISQFGIPVTYPGTTKPGNSFWIQIN
;
A
#
# COMPACT_ATOMS: atom_id res chain seq x y z
N MET A 1 -47.38 -0.34 -26.07
CA MET A 1 -47.24 0.85 -25.21
C MET A 1 -47.70 0.47 -23.82
N ILE A 2 -46.81 0.47 -22.82
CA ILE A 2 -47.26 0.37 -21.41
C ILE A 2 -47.90 1.73 -21.08
N ASN A 3 -49.14 1.72 -20.63
CA ASN A 3 -49.89 2.92 -20.31
C ASN A 3 -49.18 3.66 -19.14
N ASN A 4 -48.99 4.98 -19.24
CA ASN A 4 -48.38 5.81 -18.18
C ASN A 4 -49.05 5.64 -16.82
N THR A 5 -50.33 5.24 -16.80
CA THR A 5 -51.06 4.87 -15.58
C THR A 5 -50.47 3.65 -14.87
N VAL A 6 -50.04 2.63 -15.62
CA VAL A 6 -49.42 1.40 -15.08
C VAL A 6 -48.05 1.72 -14.47
N ARG A 7 -47.27 2.58 -15.13
CA ARG A 7 -45.94 2.99 -14.63
C ARG A 7 -46.04 3.77 -13.32
N ARG A 8 -47.02 4.68 -13.20
CA ARG A 8 -47.26 5.43 -11.96
C ARG A 8 -47.69 4.55 -10.79
N LEU A 9 -48.53 3.55 -11.03
CA LEU A 9 -49.01 2.63 -9.99
C LEU A 9 -47.88 1.77 -9.40
N ILE A 10 -46.92 1.35 -10.22
CA ILE A 10 -45.82 0.48 -9.80
C ILE A 10 -44.71 1.27 -9.11
N ASN A 11 -44.46 2.51 -9.54
CA ASN A 11 -43.55 3.42 -8.84
C ASN A 11 -44.03 3.74 -7.41
N LEU A 12 -45.34 3.73 -7.15
CA LEU A 12 -45.90 3.92 -5.80
C LEU A 12 -45.63 2.74 -4.86
N THR A 13 -45.26 1.56 -5.37
CA THR A 13 -44.89 0.39 -4.56
C THR A 13 -43.38 0.26 -4.37
N GLY A 14 -42.59 1.26 -4.79
CA GLY A 14 -41.13 1.26 -4.68
C GLY A 14 -40.41 0.52 -5.81
N PHE A 15 -41.12 0.11 -6.86
CA PHE A 15 -40.55 -0.57 -8.01
C PHE A 15 -40.56 0.35 -9.24
N ASP A 16 -39.46 0.41 -10.00
CA ASP A 16 -39.45 1.09 -11.31
C ASP A 16 -39.69 0.10 -12.44
N ILE A 17 -40.53 0.48 -13.40
CA ILE A 17 -40.73 -0.27 -14.64
C ILE A 17 -40.34 0.59 -15.82
N SER A 18 -39.38 0.09 -16.60
CA SER A 18 -38.99 0.64 -17.89
C SER A 18 -39.34 -0.36 -19.01
N ARG A 19 -39.69 0.17 -20.19
CA ARG A 19 -39.88 -0.65 -21.39
C ARG A 19 -38.51 -0.92 -21.99
N SER A 20 -38.09 -2.18 -22.00
CA SER A 20 -36.89 -2.62 -22.72
C SER A 20 -37.23 -2.77 -24.20
N ASP A 21 -36.69 -1.92 -25.07
CA ASP A 21 -36.78 -2.07 -26.54
C ASP A 21 -35.79 -3.13 -27.08
N TYR A 22 -35.01 -3.75 -26.20
CA TYR A 22 -34.15 -4.89 -26.48
C TYR A 22 -34.78 -6.15 -25.86
N GLY A 23 -34.80 -7.30 -26.56
CA GLY A 23 -35.04 -8.59 -25.87
C GLY A 23 -34.11 -8.69 -24.66
N LYS A 24 -34.52 -9.39 -23.58
CA LYS A 24 -33.82 -9.50 -22.26
C LYS A 24 -32.44 -8.84 -22.26
N PRO A 25 -32.26 -7.67 -21.62
CA PRO A 25 -30.99 -6.94 -21.67
C PRO A 25 -29.82 -7.90 -21.44
N ARG A 26 -28.92 -8.01 -22.43
CA ARG A 26 -27.66 -8.74 -22.29
C ARG A 26 -26.64 -7.97 -21.45
N TRP A 27 -27.07 -6.96 -20.69
CA TRP A 27 -26.24 -6.06 -19.90
C TRP A 27 -27.10 -5.48 -18.78
N SER A 28 -26.58 -5.43 -17.57
CA SER A 28 -27.20 -4.77 -16.42
C SER A 28 -26.69 -3.35 -16.24
N GLY A 29 -27.52 -2.48 -15.65
CA GLY A 29 -27.12 -1.11 -15.31
C GLY A 29 -26.28 -1.01 -14.03
N ILE A 30 -26.22 -2.09 -13.24
CA ILE A 30 -25.43 -2.20 -12.01
C ILE A 30 -24.66 -3.54 -12.01
N ALA A 31 -23.52 -3.57 -11.33
CA ALA A 31 -22.58 -4.69 -11.39
C ALA A 31 -23.18 -6.03 -10.93
N GLU A 32 -24.23 -6.01 -10.10
CA GLU A 32 -24.82 -7.23 -9.54
C GLU A 32 -25.67 -8.06 -10.53
N ASP A 33 -26.33 -7.46 -11.54
CA ASP A 33 -27.40 -8.20 -12.23
C ASP A 33 -26.96 -9.08 -13.42
N TYR A 34 -25.72 -8.98 -13.93
CA TYR A 34 -25.35 -9.65 -15.19
C TYR A 34 -24.12 -10.56 -15.15
N TYR A 35 -23.18 -10.35 -14.21
CA TYR A 35 -22.03 -11.24 -13.99
C TYR A 35 -21.66 -11.28 -12.51
N PRO A 36 -22.22 -12.20 -11.70
CA PRO A 36 -21.87 -12.30 -10.30
C PRO A 36 -20.36 -12.59 -10.17
N ILE A 37 -19.63 -11.65 -9.57
CA ILE A 37 -18.19 -11.80 -9.33
C ILE A 37 -18.02 -12.70 -8.11
N GLN A 38 -17.34 -13.83 -8.31
CA GLN A 38 -16.86 -14.65 -7.19
C GLN A 38 -15.55 -14.06 -6.69
N VAL A 39 -15.66 -13.19 -5.68
CA VAL A 39 -14.50 -12.60 -5.02
C VAL A 39 -13.77 -13.69 -4.25
N ARG A 40 -12.54 -13.98 -4.68
CA ARG A 40 -11.62 -14.92 -4.03
C ARG A 40 -10.19 -14.66 -4.47
N SER A 41 -9.23 -14.81 -3.57
CA SER A 41 -7.80 -14.90 -3.92
C SER A 41 -7.60 -15.89 -5.08
N ARG A 42 -6.73 -15.57 -6.03
CA ARG A 42 -6.45 -16.41 -7.22
C ARG A 42 -5.15 -17.19 -7.10
N TRP A 43 -4.11 -16.57 -6.54
CA TRP A 43 -2.75 -17.12 -6.41
C TRP A 43 -2.34 -17.26 -4.95
N GLY A 44 -1.36 -18.14 -4.69
CA GLY A 44 -0.90 -18.41 -3.33
C GLY A 44 -1.93 -19.16 -2.47
N HIS A 45 -1.71 -19.15 -1.15
CA HIS A 45 -2.61 -19.74 -0.14
C HIS A 45 -2.99 -21.21 -0.42
N GLY A 46 -1.97 -22.04 -0.69
CA GLY A 46 -2.14 -23.45 -1.07
C GLY A 46 -2.27 -23.69 -2.59
N ARG A 47 -2.21 -22.63 -3.40
CA ARG A 47 -2.08 -22.68 -4.87
C ARG A 47 -0.73 -22.10 -5.32
N SER A 48 -0.42 -22.28 -6.59
CA SER A 48 0.77 -21.66 -7.19
C SER A 48 0.71 -20.12 -7.12
N PRO A 49 1.84 -19.45 -6.88
CA PRO A 49 1.95 -17.99 -6.97
C PRO A 49 1.75 -17.51 -8.42
N HIS A 50 1.62 -16.20 -8.63
CA HIS A 50 1.58 -15.63 -9.97
C HIS A 50 2.96 -15.71 -10.64
N LYS A 51 3.16 -16.74 -11.47
CA LYS A 51 4.48 -17.12 -12.00
C LYS A 51 5.26 -16.00 -12.71
N PRO A 52 4.64 -15.15 -13.56
CA PRO A 52 5.37 -14.03 -14.16
C PRO A 52 5.91 -13.01 -13.15
N ILE A 53 5.14 -12.68 -12.12
CA ILE A 53 5.59 -11.76 -11.05
C ILE A 53 6.65 -12.44 -10.20
N GLU A 54 6.45 -13.71 -9.82
CA GLU A 54 7.45 -14.48 -9.07
C GLU A 54 8.81 -14.50 -9.79
N ASN A 55 8.81 -14.75 -11.10
CA ASN A 55 10.04 -14.77 -11.90
C ASN A 55 10.71 -13.38 -11.97
N LEU A 56 9.92 -12.30 -12.07
CA LEU A 56 10.40 -10.92 -12.05
C LEU A 56 11.05 -10.57 -10.71
N LEU A 57 10.44 -10.97 -9.59
CA LEU A 57 11.03 -10.72 -8.27
C LEU A 57 12.27 -11.61 -8.04
N ALA A 58 12.21 -12.87 -8.47
CA ALA A 58 13.33 -13.81 -8.33
C ALA A 58 14.57 -13.38 -9.14
N SER A 59 14.41 -12.67 -10.26
CA SER A 59 15.56 -12.16 -11.02
C SER A 59 16.33 -11.06 -10.29
N GLU A 60 15.73 -10.43 -9.26
CA GLU A 60 16.35 -9.38 -8.44
C GLU A 60 16.79 -9.89 -7.06
N LEU A 61 16.78 -11.21 -6.82
CA LEU A 61 17.02 -11.79 -5.49
C LEU A 61 18.39 -11.41 -4.91
N THR A 62 19.44 -11.33 -5.73
CA THR A 62 20.76 -10.88 -5.29
C THR A 62 20.74 -9.43 -4.80
N SER A 63 20.03 -8.54 -5.50
CA SER A 63 19.85 -7.15 -5.10
C SER A 63 19.12 -7.07 -3.76
N PHE A 64 18.06 -7.87 -3.57
CA PHE A 64 17.31 -7.92 -2.32
C PHE A 64 18.15 -8.45 -1.15
N SER A 65 18.90 -9.54 -1.36
CA SER A 65 19.79 -10.08 -0.33
C SER A 65 20.86 -9.07 0.09
N SER A 66 21.47 -8.37 -0.86
CA SER A 66 22.44 -7.30 -0.56
C SER A 66 21.81 -6.18 0.26
N LEU A 67 20.62 -5.73 -0.13
CA LEU A 67 19.89 -4.70 0.58
C LEU A 67 19.54 -5.12 2.01
N LEU A 68 19.06 -6.35 2.20
CA LEU A 68 18.74 -6.88 3.53
C LEU A 68 19.98 -7.06 4.42
N CYS A 69 21.14 -7.40 3.84
CA CYS A 69 22.40 -7.37 4.58
C CYS A 69 22.76 -5.95 5.04
N ASP A 70 22.44 -4.92 4.26
CA ASP A 70 22.66 -3.53 4.66
C ASP A 70 21.76 -3.09 5.82
N PHE A 71 20.58 -3.69 5.99
CA PHE A 71 19.70 -3.41 7.13
C PHE A 71 20.35 -3.78 8.46
N LEU A 72 21.23 -4.79 8.49
CA LEU A 72 21.93 -5.22 9.72
C LEU A 72 22.77 -4.11 10.36
N LYS A 73 23.17 -3.10 9.57
CA LYS A 73 23.88 -1.90 10.08
C LYS A 73 23.01 -1.02 10.98
N TYR A 74 21.70 -1.24 11.00
CA TYR A 74 20.71 -0.43 11.72
C TYR A 74 20.01 -1.22 12.84
N GLU A 75 20.52 -2.39 13.23
CA GLU A 75 19.93 -3.21 14.30
C GLU A 75 19.71 -2.44 15.61
N ASP A 76 20.66 -1.58 15.99
CA ASP A 76 20.57 -0.72 17.18
C ASP A 76 19.36 0.20 17.10
N ARG A 77 19.05 0.73 15.91
CA ARG A 77 17.88 1.61 15.70
C ARG A 77 16.58 0.84 15.79
N PHE A 78 16.56 -0.43 15.38
CA PHE A 78 15.39 -1.28 15.55
C PHE A 78 15.18 -1.66 17.02
N ALA A 79 16.26 -1.87 17.77
CA ALA A 79 16.22 -2.18 19.20
C ALA A 79 15.69 -1.03 20.06
N GLU A 80 15.77 0.22 19.60
CA GLU A 80 15.18 1.39 20.28
C GLU A 80 13.64 1.39 20.29
N VAL A 81 12.99 0.66 19.37
CA VAL A 81 11.53 0.58 19.29
C VAL A 81 11.01 -0.44 20.29
N SER A 82 10.09 0.00 21.16
CA SER A 82 9.52 -0.86 22.19
C SER A 82 8.58 -1.93 21.61
N TYR A 83 8.46 -3.06 22.30
CA TYR A 83 7.49 -4.09 21.89
C TYR A 83 6.05 -3.59 22.03
N GLU A 84 5.68 -3.07 23.20
CA GLU A 84 4.37 -2.46 23.46
C GLU A 84 4.41 -0.94 23.33
N GLN A 85 3.23 -0.32 23.26
CA GLN A 85 3.12 1.14 23.26
C GLN A 85 3.58 1.72 24.60
N THR A 86 4.55 2.62 24.55
CA THR A 86 5.08 3.34 25.72
C THR A 86 4.67 4.81 25.78
N ALA A 87 4.40 5.42 24.62
CA ALA A 87 3.86 6.77 24.49
C ALA A 87 2.96 6.91 23.25
N PRO A 88 2.06 7.91 23.21
CA PRO A 88 1.19 8.15 22.05
C PRO A 88 1.96 8.40 20.75
N THR A 89 3.09 9.10 20.81
CA THR A 89 3.87 9.55 19.63
C THR A 89 4.98 8.59 19.22
N LEU A 90 5.31 7.59 20.05
CA LEU A 90 6.39 6.65 19.77
C LEU A 90 5.88 5.41 19.00
N PRO A 91 6.67 4.86 18.06
CA PRO A 91 6.36 3.60 17.41
C PRO A 91 6.50 2.43 18.39
N TYR A 92 5.88 1.29 18.05
CA TYR A 92 6.01 0.05 18.81
C TYR A 92 5.67 -1.16 17.94
N TRP A 93 6.34 -2.29 18.19
CA TRP A 93 6.26 -3.45 17.31
C TRP A 93 4.92 -4.18 17.36
N ASN A 94 4.33 -4.35 18.55
CA ASN A 94 3.09 -5.09 18.78
C ASN A 94 1.84 -4.29 18.40
N ASN A 95 1.80 -3.77 17.17
CA ASN A 95 0.66 -3.04 16.65
C ASN A 95 -0.06 -3.86 15.55
N ARG A 96 -1.38 -3.66 15.44
CA ARG A 96 -2.20 -4.45 14.52
C ARG A 96 -2.22 -3.93 13.08
N TRP A 97 -1.58 -2.80 12.81
CA TRP A 97 -1.75 -2.08 11.55
C TRP A 97 -0.51 -2.13 10.67
N TYR A 98 0.68 -2.26 11.24
CA TYR A 98 1.95 -2.17 10.53
C TYR A 98 2.91 -3.25 11.05
N SER A 99 3.41 -4.12 10.16
CA SER A 99 4.29 -5.21 10.58
C SER A 99 5.67 -4.72 11.02
N SER A 100 6.39 -5.49 11.84
CA SER A 100 7.75 -5.11 12.24
C SER A 100 8.69 -4.99 11.03
N LEU A 101 8.57 -5.86 10.03
CA LEU A 101 9.44 -5.83 8.85
C LEU A 101 9.18 -4.57 8.00
N ASP A 102 7.92 -4.14 7.89
CA ASP A 102 7.59 -2.89 7.20
C ASP A 102 8.04 -1.66 7.99
N GLY A 103 7.96 -1.71 9.33
CA GLY A 103 8.53 -0.71 10.23
C GLY A 103 10.04 -0.58 10.07
N ALA A 104 10.75 -1.71 10.11
CA ALA A 104 12.20 -1.76 9.92
C ALA A 104 12.62 -1.25 8.53
N ALA A 105 11.90 -1.64 7.47
CA ALA A 105 12.15 -1.15 6.12
C ALA A 105 11.94 0.35 5.99
N LEU A 106 10.85 0.88 6.54
CA LEU A 106 10.57 2.32 6.53
C LEU A 106 11.64 3.10 7.29
N MET A 107 12.02 2.65 8.49
CA MET A 107 13.12 3.26 9.26
C MET A 107 14.45 3.20 8.49
N TYR A 108 14.78 2.05 7.91
CA TYR A 108 16.00 1.88 7.11
C TYR A 108 16.05 2.88 5.95
N PHE A 109 14.98 3.01 5.16
CA PHE A 109 14.99 3.91 4.01
C PHE A 109 15.09 5.38 4.42
N VAL A 110 14.46 5.78 5.52
CA VAL A 110 14.61 7.13 6.07
C VAL A 110 16.05 7.39 6.52
N LEU A 111 16.64 6.46 7.26
CA LEU A 111 17.99 6.60 7.82
C LEU A 111 19.10 6.48 6.77
N SER A 112 18.92 5.66 5.74
CA SER A 112 19.94 5.42 4.72
C SER A 112 19.89 6.43 3.57
N ARG A 113 18.73 7.03 3.30
CA ARG A 113 18.55 7.99 2.21
C ARG A 113 18.53 9.44 2.67
N GLU A 114 18.25 9.68 3.95
CA GLU A 114 18.14 11.01 4.54
C GLU A 114 17.25 11.94 3.67
N PRO A 115 15.99 11.52 3.39
CA PRO A 115 15.14 12.25 2.45
C PRO A 115 14.93 13.69 2.93
N LYS A 116 14.88 14.64 2.00
CA LYS A 116 14.48 16.02 2.33
C LYS A 116 12.98 16.09 2.59
N ILE A 117 12.21 15.30 1.85
CA ILE A 117 10.76 15.20 1.95
C ILE A 117 10.33 13.75 2.15
N TYR A 118 9.49 13.55 3.17
CA TYR A 118 8.66 12.38 3.33
C TYR A 118 7.19 12.79 3.14
N LEU A 119 6.57 12.33 2.06
CA LEU A 119 5.15 12.54 1.75
C LEU A 119 4.37 11.27 2.03
N GLU A 120 3.33 11.34 2.85
CA GLU A 120 2.53 10.19 3.25
C GLU A 120 1.06 10.40 2.93
N VAL A 121 0.48 9.48 2.16
CA VAL A 121 -0.96 9.36 1.94
C VAL A 121 -1.48 8.21 2.78
N GLY A 122 -2.38 8.52 3.71
CA GLY A 122 -2.84 7.57 4.74
C GLY A 122 -1.81 7.46 5.87
N SER A 123 -2.08 8.15 6.96
CA SER A 123 -1.14 8.36 8.07
C SER A 123 -1.60 7.66 9.35
N GLY A 124 -0.65 7.33 10.22
CA GLY A 124 -0.92 6.56 11.42
C GLY A 124 0.32 5.95 12.07
N HIS A 125 0.41 4.61 12.08
CA HIS A 125 1.52 3.92 12.74
C HIS A 125 2.85 4.12 11.99
N SER A 126 2.83 4.07 10.65
CA SER A 126 3.97 4.36 9.77
C SER A 126 4.61 5.72 10.09
N THR A 127 3.79 6.76 10.30
CA THR A 127 4.22 8.12 10.64
C THR A 127 5.13 8.15 11.87
N LYS A 128 4.84 7.33 12.89
CA LYS A 128 5.64 7.26 14.12
C LYS A 128 7.02 6.64 13.90
N TYR A 129 7.11 5.63 13.02
CA TYR A 129 8.39 5.02 12.65
C TYR A 129 9.31 6.03 11.95
N VAL A 130 8.74 6.82 11.03
CA VAL A 130 9.47 7.87 10.32
C VAL A 130 9.95 8.94 11.28
N LYS A 131 9.06 9.42 12.16
CA LYS A 131 9.42 10.44 13.15
C LYS A 131 10.52 9.96 14.10
N ALA A 132 10.48 8.70 14.52
CA ALA A 132 11.52 8.09 15.34
C ALA A 132 12.86 8.05 14.62
N ALA A 133 12.89 7.59 13.36
CA ALA A 133 14.09 7.56 12.53
C ALA A 133 14.71 8.97 12.33
N ILE A 134 13.88 9.96 11.98
CA ILE A 134 14.29 11.36 11.82
C ILE A 134 14.90 11.90 13.11
N SER A 135 14.23 11.67 14.25
CA SER A 135 14.69 12.18 15.55
C SER A 135 15.99 11.52 15.98
N ALA A 136 16.12 10.20 15.77
CA ALA A 136 17.29 9.41 16.15
C ALA A 136 18.57 9.83 15.39
N ALA A 137 18.44 10.31 14.16
CA ALA A 137 19.55 10.77 13.32
C ALA A 137 19.60 12.30 13.16
N SER A 138 18.71 13.05 13.82
CA SER A 138 18.59 14.52 13.69
C SER A 138 18.48 15.00 12.23
N LEU A 139 17.71 14.27 11.43
CA LEU A 139 17.58 14.56 9.99
C LEU A 139 16.77 15.85 9.76
N PRO A 140 17.12 16.67 8.76
CA PRO A 140 16.35 17.86 8.38
C PRO A 140 15.10 17.51 7.54
N THR A 141 14.67 16.25 7.54
CA THR A 141 13.54 15.73 6.75
C THR A 141 12.25 16.43 7.13
N ARG A 142 11.56 16.98 6.13
CA ARG A 142 10.21 17.54 6.26
C ARG A 142 9.16 16.46 6.04
N MET A 143 8.26 16.26 6.99
CA MET A 143 7.15 15.31 6.92
C MET A 143 5.86 16.00 6.49
N ILE A 144 5.22 15.48 5.44
CA ILE A 144 3.96 15.99 4.90
C ILE A 144 2.95 14.83 4.93
N SER A 145 1.84 15.02 5.66
CA SER A 145 0.74 14.04 5.73
C SER A 145 -0.46 14.51 4.90
N ILE A 146 -0.99 13.63 4.09
CA ILE A 146 -2.23 13.78 3.31
C ILE A 146 -3.19 12.69 3.79
N ASP A 147 -4.16 13.08 4.61
CA ASP A 147 -5.11 12.14 5.20
C ASP A 147 -6.37 12.89 5.65
N PRO A 148 -7.56 12.55 5.13
CA PRO A 148 -8.81 13.20 5.54
C PRO A 148 -9.17 12.87 7.00
N HIS A 149 -8.79 11.70 7.50
CA HIS A 149 -9.16 11.24 8.84
C HIS A 149 -8.22 10.13 9.33
N PRO A 150 -7.03 10.50 9.85
CA PRO A 150 -6.06 9.50 10.28
C PRO A 150 -6.57 8.68 11.45
N ARG A 151 -6.08 7.44 11.54
CA ARG A 151 -6.48 6.52 12.63
C ARG A 151 -5.94 6.93 14.00
N LEU A 152 -4.97 7.83 14.03
CA LEU A 152 -4.24 8.27 15.20
C LEU A 152 -4.00 9.78 15.11
N GLU A 153 -3.90 10.42 16.26
CA GLU A 153 -3.47 11.82 16.37
C GLU A 153 -1.98 11.91 16.04
N ILE A 154 -1.65 12.22 14.78
CA ILE A 154 -0.27 12.27 14.25
C ILE A 154 0.17 13.66 13.82
N ASP A 155 -0.70 14.67 13.90
CA ASP A 155 -0.45 15.98 13.29
C ASP A 155 0.76 16.68 13.85
N GLU A 156 0.98 16.56 15.16
CA GLU A 156 2.13 17.13 15.84
C GLU A 156 3.46 16.51 15.41
N LEU A 157 3.43 15.36 14.72
CA LEU A 157 4.63 14.70 14.20
C LEU A 157 5.03 15.26 12.83
N CYS A 158 4.08 15.84 12.10
CA CYS A 158 4.24 16.32 10.73
C CYS A 158 4.50 17.83 10.68
N ASP A 159 5.27 18.27 9.68
CA ASP A 159 5.52 19.69 9.42
C ASP A 159 4.41 20.33 8.59
N GLU A 160 3.62 19.51 7.90
CA GLU A 160 2.52 19.91 7.04
C GLU A 160 1.44 18.83 7.04
N VAL A 161 0.19 19.23 7.22
CA VAL A 161 -0.97 18.33 7.30
C VAL A 161 -2.04 18.80 6.32
N VAL A 162 -2.45 17.92 5.43
CA VAL A 162 -3.51 18.13 4.43
C VAL A 162 -4.68 17.21 4.76
N ARG A 163 -5.78 17.81 5.24
CA ARG A 163 -7.02 17.09 5.60
C ARG A 163 -7.97 16.99 4.43
N SER A 164 -7.66 16.10 3.48
CA SER A 164 -8.44 15.93 2.26
C SER A 164 -8.25 14.51 1.69
N PRO A 165 -9.30 13.92 1.08
CA PRO A 165 -9.15 12.73 0.25
C PRO A 165 -8.13 12.98 -0.86
N LEU A 166 -7.28 11.99 -1.18
CA LEU A 166 -6.19 12.18 -2.15
C LEU A 166 -6.72 12.65 -3.51
N GLU A 167 -7.84 12.09 -3.97
CA GLU A 167 -8.46 12.43 -5.25
C GLU A 167 -8.91 13.89 -5.37
N ASP A 168 -9.02 14.62 -4.25
CA ASP A 168 -9.38 16.04 -4.21
C ASP A 168 -8.17 16.96 -3.96
N VAL A 169 -6.98 16.39 -3.72
CA VAL A 169 -5.77 17.15 -3.38
C VAL A 169 -5.12 17.74 -4.63
N GLU A 170 -4.61 18.97 -4.50
CA GLU A 170 -3.82 19.60 -5.54
C GLU A 170 -2.48 18.87 -5.71
N LEU A 171 -2.24 18.32 -6.91
CA LEU A 171 -1.17 17.36 -7.16
C LEU A 171 0.24 17.98 -7.19
N SER A 172 0.39 19.32 -7.23
CA SER A 172 1.72 19.94 -7.20
C SER A 172 2.46 19.70 -5.88
N VAL A 173 1.76 19.29 -4.83
CA VAL A 173 2.40 18.79 -3.59
C VAL A 173 3.37 17.64 -3.89
N PHE A 174 3.06 16.76 -4.85
CA PHE A 174 3.92 15.64 -5.23
C PHE A 174 5.08 16.05 -6.15
N ASP A 175 4.97 17.19 -6.84
CA ASP A 175 6.07 17.72 -7.66
C ASP A 175 7.25 18.20 -6.80
N ARG A 176 7.04 18.36 -5.49
CA ARG A 176 8.08 18.71 -4.51
C ARG A 176 9.04 17.56 -4.23
N ALA A 177 8.63 16.31 -4.43
CA ALA A 177 9.48 15.15 -4.19
C ALA A 177 10.58 15.07 -5.25
N GLU A 178 11.83 15.01 -4.81
CA GLU A 178 13.02 14.92 -5.65
C GLU A 178 13.72 13.56 -5.50
N ALA A 179 14.77 13.34 -6.29
CA ALA A 179 15.61 12.17 -6.15
C ALA A 179 16.11 11.98 -4.69
N GLY A 180 15.88 10.80 -4.12
CA GLY A 180 16.20 10.47 -2.72
C GLY A 180 15.05 10.64 -1.74
N ASP A 181 13.99 11.37 -2.11
CA ASP A 181 12.80 11.55 -1.28
C ASP A 181 11.88 10.31 -1.30
N ILE A 182 10.94 10.27 -0.37
CA ILE A 182 10.01 9.15 -0.19
C ILE A 182 8.57 9.64 -0.34
N VAL A 183 7.80 8.94 -1.17
CA VAL A 183 6.35 9.05 -1.28
C VAL A 183 5.74 7.73 -0.81
N PHE A 184 4.89 7.81 0.21
CA PHE A 184 4.29 6.67 0.88
C PHE A 184 2.79 6.62 0.62
N PHE A 185 2.28 5.46 0.21
CA PHE A 185 0.87 5.25 -0.09
C PHE A 185 0.28 4.07 0.70
N ASP A 186 -0.64 4.40 1.61
CA ASP A 186 -1.48 3.50 2.39
C ASP A 186 -2.93 4.02 2.41
N GLY A 187 -3.51 4.11 1.21
CA GLY A 187 -4.84 4.66 1.00
C GLY A 187 -5.98 3.71 1.36
N SER A 188 -7.06 3.73 0.57
CA SER A 188 -8.25 2.91 0.76
C SER A 188 -8.10 1.48 0.24
N HIS A 189 -7.03 1.22 -0.53
CA HIS A 189 -6.74 -0.05 -1.21
C HIS A 189 -7.76 -0.43 -2.31
N ARG A 190 -8.63 0.50 -2.71
CA ARG A 190 -9.74 0.19 -3.61
C ARG A 190 -9.72 1.03 -4.87
N VAL A 191 -9.73 0.34 -5.99
CA VAL A 191 -9.78 0.94 -7.33
C VAL A 191 -11.24 1.08 -7.75
N PHE A 192 -11.74 2.31 -7.74
CA PHE A 192 -13.06 2.67 -8.23
C PHE A 192 -12.98 3.89 -9.14
N THR A 193 -14.10 4.26 -9.76
CA THR A 193 -14.24 5.58 -10.37
C THR A 193 -14.07 6.63 -9.27
N ASN A 194 -13.02 7.45 -9.40
CA ASN A 194 -12.68 8.50 -8.45
C ASN A 194 -12.42 7.99 -7.02
N SER A 195 -11.38 7.17 -6.84
CA SER A 195 -10.83 6.81 -5.54
C SER A 195 -9.37 7.21 -5.43
N ASP A 196 -8.89 7.40 -4.20
CA ASP A 196 -7.48 7.67 -3.89
C ASP A 196 -6.50 6.72 -4.59
N THR A 197 -6.81 5.43 -4.66
CA THR A 197 -5.95 4.42 -5.30
C THR A 197 -5.91 4.63 -6.81
N THR A 198 -7.05 4.93 -7.44
CA THR A 198 -7.08 5.28 -8.86
C THR A 198 -6.27 6.56 -9.11
N ALA A 199 -6.48 7.60 -8.30
CA ALA A 199 -5.76 8.87 -8.41
C ALA A 199 -4.24 8.70 -8.19
N PHE A 200 -3.83 7.89 -7.20
CA PHE A 200 -2.43 7.65 -6.93
C PHE A 200 -1.72 7.01 -8.13
N PHE A 201 -2.29 5.94 -8.68
CA PHE A 201 -1.64 5.20 -9.77
C PHE A 201 -1.69 5.96 -11.11
N LEU A 202 -2.76 6.71 -11.39
CA LEU A 202 -2.95 7.36 -12.69
C LEU A 202 -2.51 8.83 -12.72
N ASP A 203 -2.59 9.53 -11.60
CA ASP A 203 -2.33 10.97 -11.54
C ASP A 203 -1.08 11.31 -10.74
N VAL A 204 -0.79 10.62 -9.62
CA VAL A 204 0.41 10.90 -8.79
C VAL A 204 1.65 10.20 -9.33
N LEU A 205 1.61 8.88 -9.45
CA LEU A 205 2.76 8.03 -9.76
C LEU A 205 3.47 8.44 -11.07
N PRO A 206 2.77 8.82 -12.16
CA PRO A 206 3.42 9.28 -13.39
C PRO A 206 4.12 10.66 -13.28
N ARG A 207 3.81 11.46 -12.26
CA ARG A 207 4.43 12.78 -12.01
C ARG A 207 5.73 12.70 -11.24
N LEU A 208 5.89 11.64 -10.43
CA LEU A 208 7.06 11.50 -9.56
C LEU A 208 8.36 11.49 -10.39
N LYS A 209 9.34 12.24 -9.90
CA LYS A 209 10.65 12.44 -10.53
C LYS A 209 11.51 11.19 -10.38
N GLU A 210 12.47 11.04 -11.29
CA GLU A 210 13.51 10.01 -11.19
C GLU A 210 14.20 10.07 -9.82
N GLY A 211 14.46 8.90 -9.25
CA GLY A 211 15.11 8.74 -7.95
C GLY A 211 14.18 8.77 -6.74
N VAL A 212 12.91 9.16 -6.87
CA VAL A 212 11.92 9.10 -5.77
C VAL A 212 11.65 7.64 -5.39
N LEU A 213 11.67 7.34 -4.08
CA LEU A 213 11.22 6.06 -3.54
C LEU A 213 9.71 6.07 -3.34
N VAL A 214 9.03 5.01 -3.75
CA VAL A 214 7.60 4.87 -3.57
C VAL A 214 7.30 3.62 -2.75
N HIS A 215 6.51 3.79 -1.69
CA HIS A 215 5.96 2.71 -0.88
C HIS A 215 4.50 2.46 -1.26
N PHE A 216 4.14 1.19 -1.42
CA PHE A 216 2.76 0.71 -1.45
C PHE A 216 2.54 -0.24 -0.28
N HIS A 217 1.54 0.05 0.55
CA HIS A 217 1.20 -0.81 1.68
C HIS A 217 0.24 -1.95 1.26
N ASP A 218 0.21 -3.02 2.06
CA ASP A 218 -0.66 -4.19 1.89
C ASP A 218 -0.51 -4.98 0.56
N ILE A 219 0.70 -5.10 0.02
CA ILE A 219 1.00 -5.87 -1.20
C ILE A 219 1.53 -7.27 -0.88
N PHE A 220 0.92 -8.30 -1.48
CA PHE A 220 1.21 -9.72 -1.20
C PHE A 220 1.94 -10.43 -2.36
N TRP A 221 2.40 -9.70 -3.38
CA TRP A 221 3.08 -10.31 -4.51
C TRP A 221 4.26 -11.19 -4.09
N PRO A 222 4.42 -12.40 -4.69
CA PRO A 222 3.71 -12.92 -5.87
C PRO A 222 2.41 -13.70 -5.57
N ASP A 223 1.98 -13.76 -4.30
CA ASP A 223 0.69 -14.33 -3.92
C ASP A 223 -0.42 -13.27 -4.09
N ASP A 224 -1.67 -13.72 -4.01
CA ASP A 224 -2.82 -12.81 -3.96
C ASP A 224 -3.10 -12.36 -2.52
N TYR A 225 -4.06 -11.46 -2.32
CA TYR A 225 -4.51 -11.08 -0.97
C TYR A 225 -4.94 -12.31 -0.17
N LEU A 226 -4.84 -12.22 1.15
CA LEU A 226 -5.25 -13.31 2.05
C LEU A 226 -6.74 -13.67 1.84
N PRO A 227 -7.15 -14.95 1.88
CA PRO A 227 -8.56 -15.33 1.70
C PRO A 227 -9.50 -14.66 2.72
N GLU A 228 -9.03 -14.44 3.95
CA GLU A 228 -9.77 -13.69 4.98
C GLU A 228 -9.99 -12.21 4.63
N TRP A 229 -9.28 -11.68 3.62
CA TRP A 229 -9.40 -10.31 3.12
C TRP A 229 -10.25 -10.21 1.85
N ASP A 230 -10.78 -11.32 1.32
CA ASP A 230 -11.63 -11.31 0.12
C ASP A 230 -12.77 -10.28 0.23
N GLY A 231 -13.43 -10.19 1.39
CA GLY A 231 -14.49 -9.22 1.64
C GLY A 231 -14.04 -7.76 1.74
N ARG A 232 -12.73 -7.48 1.85
CA ARG A 232 -12.20 -6.10 1.87
C ARG A 232 -12.19 -5.47 0.49
N LEU A 233 -12.18 -6.28 -0.57
CA LEU A 233 -12.13 -5.85 -1.97
C LEU A 233 -10.90 -4.99 -2.30
N TYR A 234 -9.76 -5.28 -1.67
CA TYR A 234 -8.50 -4.61 -2.00
C TYR A 234 -8.07 -4.96 -3.42
N SER A 235 -7.41 -4.04 -4.12
CA SER A 235 -7.25 -4.15 -5.58
C SER A 235 -6.05 -3.39 -6.17
N GLU A 236 -5.37 -2.57 -5.38
CA GLU A 236 -4.17 -1.80 -5.75
C GLU A 236 -3.03 -2.70 -6.21
N GLN A 237 -2.86 -3.89 -5.61
CA GLN A 237 -1.80 -4.80 -6.04
C GLN A 237 -1.99 -5.25 -7.49
N TYR A 238 -3.23 -5.31 -8.00
CA TYR A 238 -3.48 -5.71 -9.37
C TYR A 238 -3.09 -4.61 -10.37
N LEU A 239 -3.25 -3.33 -10.01
CA LEU A 239 -2.72 -2.21 -10.79
C LEU A 239 -1.18 -2.22 -10.78
N LEU A 240 -0.58 -2.42 -9.61
CA LEU A 240 0.87 -2.58 -9.49
C LEU A 240 1.38 -3.77 -10.30
N GLY A 241 0.68 -4.91 -10.26
CA GLY A 241 1.03 -6.09 -11.04
C GLY A 241 0.94 -5.83 -12.55
N ALA A 242 -0.10 -5.15 -13.02
CA ALA A 242 -0.22 -4.74 -14.42
C ALA A 242 0.90 -3.77 -14.83
N LEU A 243 1.28 -2.84 -13.95
CA LEU A 243 2.38 -1.89 -14.18
C LEU A 243 3.73 -2.63 -14.34
N LEU A 244 4.03 -3.57 -13.44
CA LEU A 244 5.27 -4.35 -13.48
C LEU A 244 5.33 -5.27 -14.70
N LEU A 245 4.23 -5.95 -15.03
CA LEU A 245 4.16 -6.86 -16.18
C LEU A 245 4.12 -6.13 -17.52
N GLY A 246 3.75 -4.86 -17.53
CA GLY A 246 3.78 -4.00 -18.72
C GLY A 246 5.19 -3.75 -19.26
N GLY A 247 6.24 -4.09 -18.50
CA GLY A 247 7.64 -4.01 -18.96
C GLY A 247 8.22 -2.60 -19.02
N SER A 248 7.64 -1.65 -18.30
CA SER A 248 8.17 -0.28 -18.20
C SER A 248 9.46 -0.27 -17.39
N SER A 249 10.54 0.28 -17.96
CA SER A 249 11.82 0.46 -17.25
C SER A 249 11.78 1.58 -16.20
N ARG A 250 10.70 2.37 -16.17
CA ARG A 250 10.51 3.51 -15.25
C ARG A 250 10.36 3.07 -13.78
N TYR A 251 9.97 1.83 -13.52
CA TYR A 251 9.66 1.37 -12.17
C TYR A 251 10.58 0.22 -11.79
N ARG A 252 11.58 0.50 -10.95
CA ARG A 252 12.48 -0.53 -10.41
C ARG A 252 11.95 -1.03 -9.08
N VAL A 253 11.75 -2.34 -8.95
CA VAL A 253 11.45 -2.96 -7.64
C VAL A 253 12.69 -2.85 -6.74
N VAL A 254 12.51 -2.28 -5.55
CA VAL A 254 13.57 -2.12 -4.56
C VAL A 254 13.44 -3.17 -3.45
N LEU A 255 12.24 -3.36 -2.91
CA LEU A 255 12.03 -4.28 -1.80
C LEU A 255 10.57 -4.76 -1.73
N PRO A 256 10.28 -6.04 -2.06
CA PRO A 256 8.97 -6.65 -1.90
C PRO A 256 8.92 -7.45 -0.58
N ASN A 257 8.54 -6.84 0.54
CA ASN A 257 8.68 -7.44 1.88
C ASN A 257 7.99 -8.80 2.02
N TYR A 258 6.83 -8.97 1.37
CA TYR A 258 6.11 -10.26 1.41
C TYR A 258 6.93 -11.38 0.76
N PHE A 259 7.48 -11.12 -0.42
CA PHE A 259 8.31 -12.09 -1.14
C PHE A 259 9.59 -12.42 -0.37
N VAL A 260 10.33 -11.41 0.10
CA VAL A 260 11.62 -11.65 0.76
C VAL A 260 11.47 -12.29 2.15
N SER A 261 10.36 -12.05 2.86
CA SER A 261 10.09 -12.69 4.15
C SER A 261 9.74 -14.17 4.05
N LYS A 262 9.29 -14.64 2.87
CA LYS A 262 8.93 -16.04 2.61
C LYS A 262 9.96 -16.81 1.79
N ASN A 263 10.91 -16.11 1.17
CA ASN A 263 11.95 -16.73 0.35
C ASN A 263 13.05 -17.36 1.23
N ALA A 264 13.49 -18.56 0.85
CA ALA A 264 14.43 -19.37 1.65
C ALA A 264 15.83 -18.76 1.80
N GLU A 265 16.25 -17.90 0.87
CA GLU A 265 17.57 -17.25 0.90
C GLU A 265 17.55 -15.96 1.75
N THR A 266 16.47 -15.19 1.67
CA THR A 266 16.37 -13.87 2.32
C THR A 266 15.74 -13.93 3.72
N ALA A 267 14.83 -14.87 4.00
CA ALA A 267 14.20 -15.00 5.31
C ALA A 267 15.21 -15.22 6.46
N PRO A 268 16.29 -16.01 6.30
CA PRO A 268 17.34 -16.12 7.34
C PRO A 268 18.07 -14.80 7.62
N ILE A 269 18.22 -13.91 6.63
CA ILE A 269 18.82 -12.59 6.82
C ILE A 269 17.90 -11.73 7.69
N ILE A 270 16.61 -11.70 7.36
CA ILE A 270 15.59 -10.95 8.12
C ILE A 270 15.51 -11.40 9.59
N SER A 271 15.70 -12.70 9.87
CA SER A 271 15.68 -13.22 11.24
C SER A 271 16.77 -12.63 12.14
N GLN A 272 17.80 -12.01 11.56
CA GLN A 272 18.90 -11.38 12.29
C GLN A 272 18.63 -9.91 12.62
N PHE A 273 17.51 -9.31 12.19
CA PHE A 273 17.23 -7.89 12.41
C PHE A 273 16.87 -7.53 13.86
N GLY A 274 16.71 -8.52 14.75
CA GLY A 274 16.30 -8.28 16.13
C GLY A 274 14.86 -7.78 16.29
N ILE A 275 14.05 -7.83 15.22
CA ILE A 275 12.65 -7.39 15.24
C ILE A 275 11.70 -8.57 15.54
N PRO A 276 10.54 -8.32 16.18
CA PRO A 276 9.54 -9.36 16.39
C PRO A 276 8.93 -9.85 15.07
N VAL A 277 9.02 -11.15 14.79
CA VAL A 277 8.43 -11.81 13.61
C VAL A 277 7.17 -12.64 13.95
N THR A 278 6.88 -12.79 15.24
CA THR A 278 5.70 -13.50 15.76
C THR A 278 4.97 -12.64 16.77
N TYR A 279 3.64 -12.63 16.70
CA TYR A 279 2.76 -11.90 17.62
C TYR A 279 1.81 -12.88 18.31
N PRO A 280 1.21 -12.49 19.45
CA PRO A 280 0.20 -13.33 20.10
C PRO A 280 -0.93 -13.71 19.14
N GLY A 281 -0.97 -14.99 18.75
CA GLY A 281 -2.01 -15.56 17.89
C GLY A 281 -1.89 -15.29 16.39
N THR A 282 -0.81 -14.68 15.89
CA THR A 282 -0.63 -14.44 14.45
C THR A 282 0.84 -14.28 14.04
N THR A 283 1.17 -14.66 12.82
CA THR A 283 2.37 -14.20 12.13
C THR A 283 1.97 -13.12 11.14
N LYS A 284 2.71 -12.02 11.11
CA LYS A 284 2.51 -10.98 10.10
C LYS A 284 3.77 -10.90 9.26
N PRO A 285 3.78 -11.47 8.04
CA PRO A 285 4.86 -11.16 7.11
C PRO A 285 4.83 -9.64 6.83
N GLY A 286 5.96 -9.09 6.43
CA GLY A 286 5.94 -7.75 5.87
C GLY A 286 5.14 -7.73 4.58
N ASN A 287 4.38 -6.68 4.33
CA ASN A 287 3.53 -6.53 3.16
C ASN A 287 3.67 -5.14 2.50
N SER A 288 4.73 -4.41 2.82
CA SER A 288 5.12 -3.26 2.01
C SER A 288 5.83 -3.67 0.72
N PHE A 289 5.59 -2.89 -0.33
CA PHE A 289 6.27 -3.05 -1.61
C PHE A 289 6.87 -1.72 -2.03
N TRP A 290 8.17 -1.74 -2.28
CA TRP A 290 8.95 -0.55 -2.57
C TRP A 290 9.42 -0.56 -4.01
N ILE A 291 9.22 0.54 -4.71
CA ILE A 291 9.82 0.81 -6.02
C ILE A 291 10.60 2.11 -5.99
N GLN A 292 11.47 2.30 -6.97
CA GLN A 292 12.09 3.58 -7.28
C GLN A 292 11.74 3.98 -8.71
N ILE A 293 11.47 5.27 -8.90
CA ILE A 293 11.31 5.84 -10.24
C ILE A 293 12.69 5.94 -10.91
N ASN A 294 12.80 5.41 -12.12
CA ASN A 294 13.96 5.51 -13.02
C ASN A 294 13.69 6.43 -14.21
#